data_AF-A0AB40B7B1-F1
#
_entry.id   AF-A0AB40B7B1-F1
#
_cell.length_a   1.000
_cell.length_b   1.000
_cell.length_c   1.000
_cell.angle_alpha   90.00
_cell.angle_beta   90.00
_cell.angle_gamma   90.00
#
_symmetry.space_group_name_H-M   'P 1'
#
loop_
_entity.id
_entity.type
_entity.pdbx_description
1 polymer ?
#
loop_
_entity_poly.entity_id
_entity_poly.type
_entity_poly.pdbx_seq_one_letter_code
_entity_poly.pdbx_strand_id
1 'polypeptide(L)'
;MKLVWCPEMASKAYIGAVKALADGEIEIEDSNVVEMVSAMAGGWRAEFIVEAWSAGVATSLGLATAAVETGGKRVCMVSDERTRVEYEQAMEHAGVAPAEVVVGEGEERVRELEGVDFMVVDMRRRDAARVLGGARPGLRGMVVVCKSAGGKDGGAVRMMGRGTRVVRTAFLPIGGGLEILHVGVGKGPGLQGGCGRWIKRVDRATGELHVFRR
;
A
#
# COMPACT_ATOMS: atom_id res chain seq x y z
N MET A 1 -15.13 14.03 1.42
CA MET A 1 -14.23 14.38 2.55
C MET A 1 -12.83 13.92 2.16
N LYS A 2 -11.78 14.71 2.37
CA LYS A 2 -10.41 14.31 1.98
C LYS A 2 -9.80 13.47 3.12
N LEU A 3 -9.02 12.44 2.82
CA LEU A 3 -8.09 11.86 3.80
C LEU A 3 -7.29 13.02 4.44
N VAL A 4 -7.32 13.12 5.77
CA VAL A 4 -6.60 14.15 6.53
C VAL A 4 -5.47 13.47 7.27
N TRP A 5 -4.26 14.01 7.12
CA TRP A 5 -3.09 13.47 7.79
C TRP A 5 -3.13 13.76 9.30
N CYS A 6 -2.92 12.73 10.12
CA CYS A 6 -2.83 12.77 11.57
C CYS A 6 -1.39 12.45 12.01
N PRO A 7 -0.57 13.46 12.38
CA PRO A 7 0.81 13.24 12.79
C PRO A 7 0.94 12.32 14.02
N GLU A 8 -0.01 12.39 14.94
CA GLU A 8 0.01 11.57 16.16
C GLU A 8 -0.20 10.08 15.86
N MET A 9 -1.18 9.73 15.03
CA MET A 9 -1.38 8.33 14.61
C MET A 9 -0.22 7.83 13.74
N ALA A 10 0.34 8.70 12.90
CA ALA A 10 1.53 8.36 12.11
C ALA A 10 2.72 8.00 13.01
N SER A 11 3.00 8.80 14.04
CA SER A 11 4.14 8.57 14.92
C SER A 11 3.95 7.34 15.81
N LYS A 12 2.74 7.11 16.35
CA LYS A 12 2.45 5.90 17.12
C LYS A 12 2.56 4.64 16.28
N ALA A 13 2.00 4.64 15.06
CA ALA A 13 2.09 3.50 14.15
C ALA A 13 3.54 3.19 13.76
N TYR A 14 4.35 4.24 13.47
CA TYR A 14 5.78 4.12 13.22
C TYR A 14 6.52 3.47 14.40
N ILE A 15 6.37 4.03 15.61
CA ILE A 15 7.05 3.52 16.81
C ILE A 15 6.60 2.08 17.12
N GLY A 16 5.32 1.78 16.96
CA GLY A 16 4.78 0.44 17.13
C GLY A 16 5.41 -0.55 16.14
N ALA A 17 5.55 -0.17 14.88
CA ALA A 17 6.19 -1.00 13.87
C ALA A 17 7.69 -1.23 14.19
N VAL A 18 8.43 -0.18 14.57
CA VAL A 18 9.84 -0.30 14.97
C VAL A 18 10.01 -1.28 16.13
N LYS A 19 9.14 -1.21 17.14
CA LYS A 19 9.16 -2.14 18.27
C LYS A 19 8.85 -3.58 17.83
N ALA A 20 7.80 -3.78 17.04
CA ALA A 20 7.42 -5.10 16.54
C ALA A 20 8.53 -5.75 15.69
N LEU A 21 9.28 -4.95 14.92
CA LEU A 21 10.43 -5.41 14.15
C LEU A 21 11.68 -5.65 15.00
N ALA A 22 11.83 -4.98 16.14
CA ALA A 22 12.94 -5.23 17.06
C ALA A 22 12.72 -6.52 17.87
N ASP A 23 11.47 -6.84 18.18
CA ASP A 23 11.09 -8.02 18.96
C ASP A 23 11.06 -9.30 18.10
N GLY A 24 10.76 -9.19 16.80
CA GLY A 24 10.88 -10.28 15.83
C GLY A 24 12.25 -10.24 15.15
N GLU A 25 12.97 -11.35 15.06
CA GLU A 25 14.28 -11.44 14.37
C GLU A 25 14.14 -11.29 12.83
N ILE A 26 13.62 -10.16 12.37
CA ILE A 26 13.26 -9.90 10.97
C ILE A 26 14.43 -9.18 10.28
N GLU A 27 14.79 -9.65 9.09
CA GLU A 27 15.87 -9.08 8.30
C GLU A 27 15.67 -7.59 8.01
N ILE A 28 16.76 -6.83 8.21
CA ILE A 28 16.83 -5.36 8.23
C ILE A 28 16.46 -4.72 6.88
N GLU A 29 16.60 -5.45 5.76
CA GLU A 29 16.47 -4.87 4.40
C GLU A 29 15.08 -4.24 4.12
N ASP A 30 14.03 -4.69 4.79
CA ASP A 30 12.66 -4.17 4.61
C ASP A 30 12.19 -3.23 5.75
N SER A 31 13.00 -3.00 6.79
CA SER A 31 12.60 -2.21 7.99
C SER A 31 12.10 -0.81 7.60
N ASN A 32 12.87 -0.09 6.78
CA ASN A 32 12.53 1.25 6.33
C ASN A 32 11.20 1.30 5.54
N VAL A 33 10.88 0.24 4.80
CA VAL A 33 9.62 0.15 4.05
C VAL A 33 8.46 -0.04 5.02
N VAL A 34 8.61 -0.93 5.99
CA VAL A 34 7.58 -1.21 7.00
C VAL A 34 7.31 0.01 7.89
N GLU A 35 8.37 0.66 8.35
CA GLU A 35 8.32 1.92 9.08
C GLU A 35 7.54 3.01 8.32
N MET A 36 7.85 3.21 7.04
CA MET A 36 7.14 4.17 6.20
C MET A 36 5.66 3.78 5.99
N VAL A 37 5.41 2.52 5.65
CA VAL A 37 4.06 2.02 5.36
C VAL A 37 3.15 2.09 6.58
N SER A 38 3.65 1.70 7.75
CA SER A 38 2.92 1.80 9.03
C SER A 38 2.60 3.26 9.39
N ALA A 39 3.59 4.15 9.29
CA ALA A 39 3.39 5.59 9.50
C ALA A 39 2.34 6.17 8.54
N MET A 40 2.34 5.73 7.27
CA MET A 40 1.37 6.18 6.29
C MET A 40 -0.05 5.68 6.59
N ALA A 41 -0.20 4.39 6.93
CA ALA A 41 -1.50 3.81 7.27
C ALA A 41 -2.11 4.47 8.52
N GLY A 42 -1.28 4.66 9.56
CA GLY A 42 -1.66 5.40 10.77
C GLY A 42 -1.96 6.87 10.47
N GLY A 43 -1.07 7.53 9.74
CA GLY A 43 -1.19 8.95 9.42
C GLY A 43 -2.42 9.29 8.59
N TRP A 44 -2.84 8.44 7.67
CA TRP A 44 -4.09 8.64 6.93
C TRP A 44 -5.34 8.17 7.68
N ARG A 45 -5.19 7.69 8.92
CA ARG A 45 -6.26 7.14 9.75
C ARG A 45 -7.08 6.11 8.98
N ALA A 46 -6.37 5.14 8.40
CA ALA A 46 -6.98 4.11 7.58
C ALA A 46 -7.96 3.27 8.42
N GLU A 47 -9.23 3.25 8.02
CA GLU A 47 -10.27 2.45 8.68
C GLU A 47 -10.43 1.09 8.01
N PHE A 48 -10.07 1.00 6.72
CA PHE A 48 -10.00 -0.26 5.99
C PHE A 48 -8.67 -0.40 5.26
N ILE A 49 -7.84 -1.30 5.78
CA ILE A 49 -6.48 -1.60 5.32
C ILE A 49 -6.48 -2.94 4.59
N VAL A 50 -6.01 -2.96 3.35
CA VAL A 50 -5.87 -4.16 2.53
C VAL A 50 -4.40 -4.40 2.19
N GLU A 51 -3.92 -5.60 2.45
CA GLU A 51 -2.59 -6.05 2.01
C GLU A 51 -2.75 -7.12 0.93
N ALA A 52 -2.17 -6.90 -0.26
CA ALA A 52 -1.99 -7.96 -1.25
C ALA A 52 -0.63 -8.63 -1.03
N TRP A 53 -0.65 -9.66 -0.20
CA TRP A 53 0.52 -10.31 0.37
C TRP A 53 1.22 -11.26 -0.60
N SER A 54 2.55 -11.36 -0.53
CA SER A 54 3.35 -12.23 -1.40
C SER A 54 4.23 -13.20 -0.62
N ALA A 55 4.95 -12.67 0.37
CA ALA A 55 5.90 -13.38 1.21
C ALA A 55 6.34 -12.47 2.39
N GLY A 56 6.88 -13.11 3.43
CA GLY A 56 7.42 -12.45 4.62
C GLY A 56 6.34 -11.89 5.55
N VAL A 57 6.74 -11.40 6.73
CA VAL A 57 5.77 -10.95 7.76
C VAL A 57 5.87 -9.46 8.09
N ALA A 58 6.97 -8.82 7.68
CA ALA A 58 7.35 -7.48 8.11
C ALA A 58 6.27 -6.41 7.78
N THR A 59 5.74 -6.43 6.55
CA THR A 59 4.69 -5.46 6.14
C THR A 59 3.37 -5.70 6.88
N SER A 60 2.97 -6.96 7.02
CA SER A 60 1.79 -7.34 7.79
C SER A 60 1.86 -6.91 9.26
N LEU A 61 3.05 -6.95 9.86
CA LEU A 61 3.30 -6.43 11.22
C LEU A 61 3.13 -4.92 11.29
N GLY A 62 3.76 -4.16 10.39
CA GLY A 62 3.60 -2.71 10.36
C GLY A 62 2.16 -2.27 10.08
N LEU A 63 1.41 -3.03 9.28
CA LEU A 63 -0.02 -2.79 9.08
C LEU A 63 -0.85 -3.17 10.30
N ALA A 64 -0.47 -4.23 11.03
CA ALA A 64 -1.09 -4.60 12.30
C ALA A 64 -0.96 -3.49 13.34
N THR A 65 0.23 -2.91 13.49
CA THR A 65 0.46 -1.81 14.44
C THR A 65 -0.33 -0.57 14.04
N ALA A 66 -0.36 -0.22 12.75
CA ALA A 66 -1.18 0.88 12.26
C ALA A 66 -2.68 0.66 12.52
N ALA A 67 -3.19 -0.56 12.30
CA ALA A 67 -4.59 -0.88 12.55
C ALA A 67 -4.98 -0.78 14.03
N VAL A 68 -4.09 -1.16 14.95
CA VAL A 68 -4.29 -0.96 16.39
C VAL A 68 -4.44 0.52 16.72
N GLU A 69 -3.59 1.37 16.16
CA GLU A 69 -3.61 2.82 16.42
C GLU A 69 -4.82 3.53 15.77
N THR A 70 -5.29 3.05 14.62
CA THR A 70 -6.45 3.65 13.92
C THR A 70 -7.78 3.05 14.33
N GLY A 71 -7.79 1.87 14.96
CA GLY A 71 -8.98 1.03 15.14
C GLY A 71 -9.51 0.45 13.82
N GLY A 72 -8.66 0.37 12.78
CA GLY A 72 -9.04 -0.04 11.44
C GLY A 72 -9.15 -1.55 11.26
N LYS A 73 -9.99 -1.98 10.32
CA LYS A 73 -10.07 -3.38 9.86
C LYS A 73 -8.90 -3.69 8.92
N ARG A 74 -8.32 -4.89 9.07
CA ARG A 74 -7.32 -5.44 8.15
C ARG A 74 -7.86 -6.62 7.36
N VAL A 75 -7.56 -6.65 6.07
CA VAL A 75 -7.74 -7.80 5.20
C VAL A 75 -6.41 -8.12 4.51
N CYS A 76 -6.04 -9.40 4.49
CA CYS A 76 -4.90 -9.91 3.73
C CYS A 76 -5.43 -10.70 2.52
N MET A 77 -5.06 -10.28 1.32
CA MET A 77 -5.36 -11.00 0.09
C MET A 77 -4.19 -11.90 -0.29
N VAL A 78 -4.46 -13.17 -0.54
CA VAL A 78 -3.49 -14.19 -0.97
C VAL A 78 -3.95 -14.86 -2.26
N SER A 79 -3.01 -15.32 -3.10
CA SER A 79 -3.32 -15.89 -4.41
C SER A 79 -4.11 -17.19 -4.33
N ASP A 80 -3.77 -18.04 -3.37
CA ASP A 80 -4.27 -19.40 -3.25
C ASP A 80 -4.18 -19.92 -1.80
N GLU A 81 -4.76 -21.09 -1.56
CA GLU A 81 -4.85 -21.67 -0.21
C GLU A 81 -3.48 -22.06 0.36
N ARG A 82 -2.50 -22.39 -0.48
CA ARG A 82 -1.15 -22.69 0.01
C ARG A 82 -0.50 -21.42 0.56
N THR A 83 -0.59 -20.32 -0.19
CA THR A 83 -0.11 -19.00 0.24
C THR A 83 -0.86 -18.49 1.48
N ARG A 84 -2.15 -18.85 1.64
CA ARG A 84 -2.89 -18.61 2.89
C ARG A 84 -2.25 -19.29 4.09
N VAL A 85 -1.97 -20.59 3.99
CA VAL A 85 -1.34 -21.35 5.08
C VAL A 85 0.03 -20.77 5.42
N GLU A 86 0.83 -20.42 4.41
CA GLU A 86 2.13 -19.76 4.60
C GLU A 86 2.00 -18.43 5.35
N TYR A 87 1.01 -17.60 4.98
CA TYR A 87 0.73 -16.34 5.65
C TYR A 87 0.30 -16.54 7.12
N GLU A 88 -0.67 -17.43 7.36
CA GLU A 88 -1.18 -17.71 8.71
C GLU A 88 -0.07 -18.24 9.63
N GLN A 89 0.76 -19.16 9.12
CA GLN A 89 1.92 -19.65 9.86
C GLN A 89 2.93 -18.53 10.15
N ALA A 90 3.27 -17.69 9.16
CA ALA A 90 4.20 -16.59 9.38
C ALA A 90 3.71 -15.60 10.44
N MET A 91 2.40 -15.29 10.45
CA MET A 91 1.78 -14.44 11.46
C MET A 91 1.76 -15.08 12.84
N GLU A 92 1.48 -16.38 12.93
CA GLU A 92 1.52 -17.15 14.18
C GLU A 92 2.93 -17.18 14.79
N HIS A 93 3.95 -17.46 13.97
CA HIS A 93 5.36 -17.45 14.42
C HIS A 93 5.80 -16.06 14.90
N ALA A 94 5.26 -14.99 14.29
CA ALA A 94 5.50 -13.62 14.72
C ALA A 94 4.66 -13.19 15.94
N GLY A 95 3.80 -14.04 16.48
CA GLY A 95 2.98 -13.75 17.65
C GLY A 95 1.92 -12.67 17.42
N VAL A 96 1.52 -12.42 16.17
CA VAL A 96 0.55 -11.37 15.81
C VAL A 96 -0.68 -11.99 15.19
N ALA A 97 -1.86 -11.56 15.66
CA ALA A 97 -3.13 -12.03 15.14
C ALA A 97 -3.21 -11.81 13.61
N PRO A 98 -3.53 -12.85 12.81
CA PRO A 98 -3.65 -12.71 11.37
C PRO A 98 -4.79 -11.74 11.02
N ALA A 99 -4.66 -11.08 9.87
CA ALA A 99 -5.79 -10.33 9.29
C ALA A 99 -6.87 -11.29 8.78
N GLU A 100 -8.06 -10.78 8.47
CA GLU A 100 -9.05 -11.55 7.72
C GLU A 100 -8.46 -11.90 6.35
N VAL A 101 -8.39 -13.20 6.02
CA VAL A 101 -7.76 -13.66 4.78
C VAL A 101 -8.80 -13.84 3.69
N VAL A 102 -8.54 -13.22 2.53
CA VAL A 102 -9.31 -13.41 1.30
C VAL A 102 -8.44 -14.15 0.30
N VAL A 103 -8.87 -15.35 -0.06
CA VAL A 103 -8.16 -16.21 -1.02
C VAL A 103 -8.72 -15.99 -2.42
N GLY A 104 -7.81 -15.80 -3.37
CA GLY A 104 -8.10 -15.84 -4.78
C GLY A 104 -7.37 -14.75 -5.56
N GLU A 105 -7.08 -15.07 -6.81
CA GLU A 105 -6.60 -14.11 -7.78
C GLU A 105 -7.75 -13.38 -8.48
N GLY A 106 -7.44 -12.22 -9.03
CA GLY A 106 -8.28 -11.58 -10.04
C GLY A 106 -9.03 -10.36 -9.54
N GLU A 107 -9.51 -9.60 -10.52
CA GLU A 107 -10.12 -8.29 -10.27
C GLU A 107 -11.42 -8.41 -9.47
N GLU A 108 -12.16 -9.51 -9.62
CA GLU A 108 -13.49 -9.72 -9.01
C GLU A 108 -13.40 -9.82 -7.48
N ARG A 109 -12.47 -10.62 -6.95
CA ARG A 109 -12.25 -10.75 -5.50
C ARG A 109 -11.83 -9.43 -4.86
N VAL A 110 -11.10 -8.61 -5.60
CA VAL A 110 -10.67 -7.29 -5.11
C VAL A 110 -11.83 -6.30 -5.14
N ARG A 111 -12.73 -6.41 -6.13
CA ARG A 111 -13.93 -5.56 -6.21
C ARG A 111 -14.92 -5.83 -5.08
N GLU A 112 -14.93 -7.03 -4.51
CA GLU A 112 -15.71 -7.35 -3.30
C GLU A 112 -15.24 -6.56 -2.08
N LEU A 113 -13.97 -6.11 -2.07
CA LEU A 113 -13.42 -5.21 -1.06
C LEU A 113 -13.78 -3.77 -1.40
N GLU A 114 -15.05 -3.42 -1.18
CA GLU A 114 -15.51 -2.04 -1.31
C GLU A 114 -15.03 -1.18 -0.14
N GLY A 115 -14.71 0.08 -0.41
CA GLY A 115 -14.46 1.04 0.66
C GLY A 115 -13.03 1.09 1.17
N VAL A 116 -12.05 0.61 0.40
CA VAL A 116 -10.65 0.58 0.85
C VAL A 116 -10.10 1.99 1.02
N ASP A 117 -9.50 2.27 2.18
CA ASP A 117 -8.85 3.54 2.49
C ASP A 117 -7.34 3.47 2.25
N PHE A 118 -6.74 2.31 2.52
CA PHE A 118 -5.30 2.10 2.40
C PHE A 118 -5.01 0.70 1.87
N MET A 119 -4.25 0.62 0.78
CA MET A 119 -3.89 -0.66 0.16
C MET A 119 -2.37 -0.76 -0.02
N VAL A 120 -1.79 -1.89 0.35
CA VAL A 120 -0.39 -2.22 0.04
C VAL A 120 -0.34 -3.37 -0.94
N VAL A 121 0.38 -3.21 -2.04
CA VAL A 121 0.52 -4.24 -3.07
C VAL A 121 2.00 -4.52 -3.30
N ASP A 122 2.40 -5.78 -3.16
CA ASP A 122 3.71 -6.20 -3.62
C ASP A 122 3.71 -6.40 -5.14
N MET A 123 4.50 -5.61 -5.86
CA MET A 123 4.59 -5.69 -7.31
C MET A 123 5.29 -6.95 -7.82
N ARG A 124 5.92 -7.77 -6.95
CA ARG A 124 6.43 -9.11 -7.29
C ARG A 124 5.31 -10.12 -7.55
N ARG A 125 4.09 -9.85 -7.06
CA ARG A 125 2.92 -10.68 -7.35
C ARG A 125 2.61 -10.72 -8.85
N ARG A 126 2.25 -11.91 -9.35
CA ARG A 126 1.86 -12.11 -10.76
C ARG A 126 0.55 -11.40 -11.09
N ASP A 127 -0.36 -11.33 -10.13
CA ASP A 127 -1.70 -10.74 -10.26
C ASP A 127 -1.76 -9.27 -9.79
N ALA A 128 -0.63 -8.62 -9.46
CA ALA A 128 -0.59 -7.25 -8.93
C ALA A 128 -1.38 -6.24 -9.79
N ALA A 129 -1.31 -6.36 -11.12
CA ALA A 129 -2.06 -5.49 -12.03
C ALA A 129 -3.58 -5.70 -11.91
N ARG A 130 -4.04 -6.93 -11.68
CA ARG A 130 -5.47 -7.24 -11.48
C ARG A 130 -5.95 -6.74 -10.12
N VAL A 131 -5.11 -6.86 -9.09
CA VAL A 131 -5.37 -6.28 -7.76
C VAL A 131 -5.54 -4.76 -7.86
N LEU A 132 -4.59 -4.06 -8.48
CA LEU A 132 -4.68 -2.61 -8.69
C LEU A 132 -5.89 -2.21 -9.55
N GLY A 133 -6.25 -3.03 -10.54
CA GLY A 133 -7.43 -2.83 -11.38
C GLY A 133 -8.75 -2.87 -10.59
N GLY A 134 -8.83 -3.78 -9.62
CA GLY A 134 -10.06 -4.08 -8.88
C GLY A 134 -10.27 -3.20 -7.66
N ALA A 135 -9.23 -2.57 -7.13
CA ALA A 135 -9.32 -1.74 -5.95
C ALA A 135 -10.35 -0.61 -6.10
N ARG A 136 -11.22 -0.45 -5.10
CA ARG A 136 -12.26 0.58 -5.06
C ARG A 136 -12.07 1.47 -3.83
N PRO A 137 -11.85 2.78 -4.02
CA PRO A 137 -11.66 3.69 -2.89
C PRO A 137 -12.94 3.85 -2.09
N GLY A 138 -12.81 4.02 -0.77
CA GLY A 138 -13.90 4.47 0.09
C GLY A 138 -14.30 5.92 -0.14
N LEU A 139 -15.30 6.39 0.61
CA LEU A 139 -15.88 7.75 0.47
C LEU A 139 -14.86 8.88 0.67
N ARG A 140 -13.73 8.59 1.32
CA ARG A 140 -12.65 9.54 1.61
C ARG A 140 -11.53 9.54 0.57
N GLY A 141 -11.53 8.58 -0.34
CA GLY A 141 -10.41 8.26 -1.22
C GLY A 141 -9.63 7.05 -0.73
N MET A 142 -8.52 6.77 -1.39
CA MET A 142 -7.65 5.65 -1.04
C MET A 142 -6.20 6.04 -1.27
N VAL A 143 -5.30 5.52 -0.44
CA VAL A 143 -3.86 5.55 -0.69
C VAL A 143 -3.40 4.14 -1.01
N VAL A 144 -2.78 3.97 -2.17
CA VAL A 144 -2.19 2.70 -2.59
C VAL A 144 -0.67 2.82 -2.52
N VAL A 145 -0.02 1.85 -1.89
CA VAL A 145 1.44 1.75 -1.80
C VAL A 145 1.88 0.49 -2.53
N CYS A 146 2.67 0.66 -3.58
CA CYS A 146 3.24 -0.42 -4.37
C CYS A 146 4.69 -0.65 -3.95
N LYS A 147 4.98 -1.80 -3.33
CA LYS A 147 6.33 -2.26 -2.96
C LYS A 147 7.05 -2.85 -4.17
N SER A 148 8.39 -2.78 -4.18
CA SER A 148 9.23 -3.35 -5.24
C SER A 148 8.88 -2.82 -6.64
N ALA A 149 8.50 -1.53 -6.72
CA ALA A 149 8.06 -0.90 -7.95
C ALA A 149 9.21 -0.41 -8.85
N GLY A 150 10.48 -0.56 -8.43
CA GLY A 150 11.66 -0.05 -9.13
C GLY A 150 11.84 -0.60 -10.56
N GLY A 151 11.50 -1.86 -10.81
CA GLY A 151 11.84 -2.56 -12.06
C GLY A 151 10.79 -2.57 -13.18
N LYS A 152 9.55 -2.11 -12.96
CA LYS A 152 8.47 -2.24 -13.95
C LYS A 152 8.22 -0.97 -14.76
N ASP A 153 8.54 -0.99 -16.05
CA ASP A 153 8.27 0.12 -16.97
C ASP A 153 6.77 0.47 -17.01
N GLY A 154 6.45 1.75 -16.84
CA GLY A 154 5.09 2.28 -16.98
C GLY A 154 4.37 2.71 -15.70
N GLY A 155 4.87 2.34 -14.52
CA GLY A 155 4.33 2.79 -13.22
C GLY A 155 2.96 2.18 -12.85
N ALA A 156 2.71 2.02 -11.56
CA ALA A 156 1.49 1.42 -11.01
C ALA A 156 0.21 2.19 -11.41
N VAL A 157 0.32 3.48 -11.73
CA VAL A 157 -0.81 4.31 -12.18
C VAL A 157 -1.51 3.72 -13.40
N ARG A 158 -0.76 3.12 -14.33
CA ARG A 158 -1.32 2.51 -15.55
C ARG A 158 -2.09 1.22 -15.28
N MET A 159 -1.84 0.59 -14.14
CA MET A 159 -2.48 -0.66 -13.72
C MET A 159 -3.77 -0.42 -12.92
N MET A 160 -4.04 0.83 -12.52
CA MET A 160 -5.30 1.18 -11.87
C MET A 160 -6.47 1.01 -12.83
N GLY A 161 -7.61 0.57 -12.30
CA GLY A 161 -8.82 0.33 -13.09
C GLY A 161 -9.28 1.56 -13.86
N ARG A 162 -9.89 1.36 -15.03
CA ARG A 162 -10.45 2.45 -15.84
C ARG A 162 -11.44 3.28 -15.02
N GLY A 163 -11.38 4.60 -15.14
CA GLY A 163 -12.20 5.53 -14.37
C GLY A 163 -11.68 5.81 -12.96
N THR A 164 -10.62 5.14 -12.50
CA THR A 164 -9.99 5.45 -11.22
C THR A 164 -9.28 6.79 -11.29
N ARG A 165 -9.68 7.71 -10.42
CA ARG A 165 -9.13 9.06 -10.38
C ARG A 165 -7.89 9.12 -9.50
N VAL A 166 -6.72 8.83 -10.09
CA VAL A 166 -5.43 9.07 -9.43
C VAL A 166 -5.11 10.57 -9.47
N VAL A 167 -5.03 11.21 -8.30
CA VAL A 167 -4.84 12.67 -8.17
C VAL A 167 -3.38 13.07 -8.00
N ARG A 168 -2.59 12.21 -7.38
CA ARG A 168 -1.17 12.42 -7.10
C ARG A 168 -0.46 11.07 -7.04
N THR A 169 0.77 11.05 -7.54
CA THR A 169 1.71 9.97 -7.28
C THR A 169 3.00 10.50 -6.67
N ALA A 170 3.69 9.64 -5.94
CA ALA A 170 5.03 9.86 -5.46
C ALA A 170 5.81 8.55 -5.62
N PHE A 171 7.09 8.66 -5.98
CA PHE A 171 8.01 7.53 -5.93
C PHE A 171 9.07 7.84 -4.88
N LEU A 172 9.33 6.89 -3.99
CA LEU A 172 10.36 6.98 -2.96
C LEU A 172 11.38 5.85 -3.18
N PRO A 173 12.68 6.15 -3.33
CA PRO A 173 13.73 5.15 -3.50
C PRO A 173 14.08 4.51 -2.14
N ILE A 174 13.10 3.90 -1.48
CA ILE A 174 13.24 3.21 -0.19
C ILE A 174 13.06 1.71 -0.44
N GLY A 175 14.00 0.90 0.03
CA GLY A 175 14.06 -0.54 -0.26
C GLY A 175 14.14 -0.80 -1.77
N GLY A 176 13.33 -1.73 -2.29
CA GLY A 176 13.18 -1.99 -3.73
C GLY A 176 12.39 -0.93 -4.53
N GLY A 177 12.12 0.23 -3.92
CA GLY A 177 11.33 1.33 -4.49
C GLY A 177 9.84 1.25 -4.14
N LEU A 178 9.31 2.36 -3.63
CA LEU A 178 7.90 2.52 -3.26
C LEU A 178 7.21 3.51 -4.21
N GLU A 179 6.14 3.07 -4.87
CA GLU A 179 5.25 3.95 -5.62
C GLU A 179 3.96 4.16 -4.84
N ILE A 180 3.65 5.42 -4.52
CA ILE A 180 2.48 5.82 -3.74
C ILE A 180 1.49 6.49 -4.67
N LEU A 181 0.25 6.02 -4.66
CA LEU A 181 -0.85 6.55 -5.46
C LEU A 181 -1.94 7.09 -4.52
N HIS A 182 -2.29 8.36 -4.71
CA HIS A 182 -3.45 8.94 -4.05
C HIS A 182 -4.62 8.87 -5.03
N VAL A 183 -5.66 8.15 -4.64
CA VAL A 183 -6.89 7.98 -5.39
C VAL A 183 -7.96 8.87 -4.76
N GLY A 184 -8.49 9.79 -5.55
CA GLY A 184 -9.58 10.67 -5.13
C GLY A 184 -10.94 10.13 -5.53
N VAL A 185 -11.99 10.56 -4.81
CA VAL A 185 -13.39 10.26 -5.12
C VAL A 185 -14.05 11.44 -5.82
N GLY A 186 -15.08 11.15 -6.61
CA GLY A 186 -15.91 12.15 -7.27
C GLY A 186 -15.27 12.82 -8.49
N LYS A 187 -15.92 13.87 -8.98
CA LYS A 187 -15.48 14.60 -10.19
C LYS A 187 -14.31 15.53 -9.86
N GLY A 188 -13.35 15.61 -10.78
CA GLY A 188 -12.24 16.56 -10.71
C GLY A 188 -11.03 16.11 -11.52
N PRO A 189 -10.01 16.99 -11.67
CA PRO A 189 -8.84 16.66 -12.46
C PRO A 189 -8.07 15.48 -11.84
N GLY A 190 -7.71 14.51 -12.68
CA GLY A 190 -6.77 13.44 -12.37
C GLY A 190 -5.48 13.60 -13.16
N LEU A 191 -4.48 12.74 -12.89
CA LEU A 191 -3.19 12.79 -13.56
C LEU A 191 -3.28 12.54 -15.08
N GLN A 192 -4.32 11.86 -15.54
CA GLN A 192 -4.49 11.51 -16.95
C GLN A 192 -5.10 12.64 -17.83
N GLY A 193 -5.48 13.80 -17.28
CA GLY A 193 -6.36 14.76 -17.99
C GLY A 193 -6.02 16.25 -17.96
N GLY A 194 -4.77 16.68 -17.76
CA GLY A 194 -4.43 18.12 -17.67
C GLY A 194 -3.26 18.58 -18.57
N CYS A 195 -3.41 19.77 -19.17
CA CYS A 195 -2.33 20.59 -19.75
C CYS A 195 -1.76 21.57 -18.69
N GLY A 196 -0.46 21.89 -18.76
CA GLY A 196 0.15 22.95 -17.95
C GLY A 196 0.61 22.59 -16.53
N ARG A 197 0.86 21.30 -16.22
CA ARG A 197 1.25 20.85 -14.87
C ARG A 197 2.75 20.65 -14.74
N TRP A 198 3.31 21.00 -13.57
CA TRP A 198 4.62 20.53 -13.15
C TRP A 198 4.60 19.01 -12.94
N ILE A 199 5.48 18.32 -13.64
CA ILE A 199 5.68 16.88 -13.55
C ILE A 199 6.97 16.67 -12.76
N LYS A 200 6.85 15.97 -11.64
CA LYS A 200 7.97 15.50 -10.82
C LYS A 200 8.18 14.03 -11.13
N ARG A 201 9.35 13.67 -11.63
CA ARG A 201 9.75 12.29 -11.93
C ARG A 201 11.01 12.00 -11.14
N VAL A 202 11.00 10.95 -10.35
CA VAL A 202 12.21 10.43 -9.72
C VAL A 202 12.79 9.37 -10.66
N ASP A 203 14.07 9.50 -11.00
CA ASP A 203 14.79 8.45 -11.70
C ASP A 203 14.90 7.23 -10.78
N ARG A 204 14.54 6.05 -11.29
CA ARG A 204 14.46 4.84 -10.47
C ARG A 204 15.82 4.19 -10.23
N ALA A 205 16.81 4.49 -11.05
CA ALA A 205 18.18 3.98 -10.91
C ALA A 205 19.04 4.95 -10.11
N THR A 206 18.95 6.26 -10.37
CA THR A 206 19.81 7.27 -9.72
C THR A 206 19.17 7.92 -8.49
N GLY A 207 17.83 7.86 -8.37
CA GLY A 207 17.09 8.55 -7.30
C GLY A 207 16.94 10.06 -7.52
N GLU A 208 17.44 10.61 -8.63
CA GLU A 208 17.40 12.03 -8.92
C GLU A 208 15.98 12.52 -9.23
N LEU A 209 15.64 13.72 -8.77
CA LEU A 209 14.34 14.34 -9.03
C LEU A 209 14.41 15.24 -10.28
N HIS A 210 13.75 14.81 -11.34
CA HIS A 210 13.54 15.57 -12.56
C HIS A 210 12.21 16.33 -12.47
N VAL A 211 12.25 17.65 -12.69
CA VAL A 211 11.06 18.50 -12.66
C VAL A 211 10.93 19.20 -14.02
N PHE A 212 9.82 18.96 -14.70
CA PHE A 212 9.54 19.56 -16.01
C PHE A 212 8.10 20.04 -16.10
N ARG A 213 7.83 21.02 -16.95
CA ARG A 213 6.49 21.58 -17.16
C ARG A 213 5.98 21.15 -18.52
N ARG A 214 4.74 20.65 -18.57
CA ARG A 214 4.04 20.29 -19.80
C ARG A 214 3.41 21.50 -20.48
#